data_AF-A0A8B5Q3J7-F1
#
_entry.id   AF-A0A8B5Q3J7-F1
#
_cell.length_a   1.000
_cell.length_b   1.000
_cell.length_c   1.000
_cell.angle_alpha   90.00
_cell.angle_beta   90.00
_cell.angle_gamma   90.00
#
_symmetry.space_group_name_H-M   'P 1'
#
loop_
_entity.id
_entity.type
_entity.pdbx_description
1 polymer ?
#
loop_
_entity_poly.entity_id
_entity_poly.type
_entity_poly.pdbx_seq_one_letter_code
_entity_poly.pdbx_strand_id
1 'polypeptide(L)'
;MTPFFGNLLVRVNAGFLILASAGGLATDIAGSFFGRGAEAILLADAPGTGIGFIEAHGLALIIGVTLSRIAYSRTWHAFLAAVHMLLGTANLLFWQFFIAADVLVVGYVTTAAHFLFVVAHLAALAGTARLAASPR
;
A
#
# COMPACT_ATOMS: atom_id res chain seq x y z
N MET A 1 -22.60 -3.84 -3.77
CA MET A 1 -21.92 -2.59 -4.22
C MET A 1 -22.10 -2.48 -5.73
N THR A 2 -22.43 -1.30 -6.25
CA THR A 2 -22.57 -1.12 -7.71
C THR A 2 -21.20 -1.13 -8.40
N PRO A 3 -21.10 -1.46 -9.70
CA PRO A 3 -19.84 -1.40 -10.44
C PRO A 3 -19.16 -0.03 -10.38
N PHE A 4 -19.95 1.04 -10.33
CA PHE A 4 -19.45 2.41 -10.18
C PHE A 4 -18.66 2.59 -8.88
N PHE A 5 -19.25 2.24 -7.73
CA PHE A 5 -18.58 2.37 -6.43
C PHE A 5 -17.38 1.42 -6.30
N GLY A 6 -17.46 0.21 -6.86
CA GLY A 6 -16.33 -0.72 -6.90
C GLY A 6 -15.15 -0.15 -7.70
N ASN A 7 -15.40 0.41 -8.89
CA ASN A 7 -14.37 1.07 -9.68
C ASN A 7 -13.82 2.30 -8.96
N LEU A 8 -14.66 3.14 -8.36
CA LEU A 8 -14.22 4.32 -7.60
C LEU A 8 -13.25 3.93 -6.47
N LEU A 9 -13.57 2.88 -5.70
CA LEU A 9 -12.69 2.37 -4.65
C LEU A 9 -11.33 1.94 -5.22
N VAL A 10 -11.30 1.24 -6.35
CA VAL A 10 -10.04 0.86 -7.03
C VAL A 10 -9.25 2.10 -7.47
N ARG A 11 -9.91 3.16 -7.97
CA ARG A 11 -9.22 4.41 -8.38
C ARG A 11 -8.66 5.18 -7.20
N VAL A 12 -9.42 5.31 -6.11
CA VAL A 12 -8.94 5.95 -4.88
C VAL A 12 -7.75 5.18 -4.32
N ASN A 13 -7.84 3.84 -4.30
CA ASN A 13 -6.74 3.01 -3.86
C ASN A 13 -5.49 3.17 -4.74
N ALA A 14 -5.65 3.15 -6.06
CA ALA A 14 -4.55 3.40 -6.99
C ALA A 14 -3.87 4.75 -6.73
N GLY A 15 -4.66 5.81 -6.50
CA GLY A 15 -4.14 7.13 -6.15
C GLY A 15 -3.37 7.13 -4.83
N PHE A 16 -3.89 6.46 -3.80
CA PHE A 16 -3.17 6.29 -2.52
C PHE A 16 -1.83 5.58 -2.71
N LEU A 17 -1.82 4.44 -3.43
CA LEU A 17 -0.58 3.69 -3.68
C LEU A 17 0.43 4.58 -4.40
N ILE A 18 0.05 5.25 -5.48
CA ILE A 18 0.93 6.15 -6.24
C ILE A 18 1.52 7.23 -5.35
N LEU A 19 0.69 7.95 -4.58
CA LEU A 19 1.15 9.10 -3.80
C LEU A 19 2.06 8.67 -2.65
N ALA A 20 1.63 7.67 -1.88
CA ALA A 20 2.40 7.18 -0.73
C ALA A 20 3.72 6.56 -1.18
N SER A 21 3.70 5.75 -2.24
CA SER A 21 4.89 5.04 -2.69
C SER A 21 5.83 5.90 -3.52
N ALA A 22 5.36 6.93 -4.23
CA ALA A 22 6.26 7.90 -4.86
C ALA A 22 7.01 8.72 -3.79
N GLY A 23 6.31 9.12 -2.73
CA GLY A 23 6.93 9.77 -1.57
C GLY A 23 7.96 8.87 -0.88
N GLY A 24 7.56 7.64 -0.54
CA GLY A 24 8.45 6.64 0.07
C GLY A 24 9.65 6.30 -0.82
N LEU A 25 9.45 6.03 -2.12
CA LEU A 25 10.55 5.73 -3.02
C LEU A 25 11.54 6.90 -3.14
N ALA A 26 11.06 8.13 -3.08
CA ALA A 26 11.94 9.30 -3.06
C ALA A 26 12.77 9.35 -1.77
N THR A 27 12.21 8.99 -0.62
CA THR A 27 12.98 8.87 0.63
C THR A 27 13.98 7.72 0.56
N ASP A 28 13.59 6.57 -0.01
CA ASP A 28 14.45 5.40 -0.13
C ASP A 28 15.70 5.70 -0.97
N ILE A 29 15.49 6.38 -2.10
CA ILE A 29 16.59 6.80 -2.99
C ILE A 29 17.48 7.83 -2.28
N ALA A 30 16.89 8.81 -1.60
CA ALA A 30 17.62 9.83 -0.87
C ALA A 30 18.47 9.23 0.26
N GLY A 31 17.93 8.27 1.01
CA GLY A 31 18.62 7.55 2.06
C GLY A 31 19.73 6.66 1.51
N SER A 32 19.37 5.77 0.58
CA SER A 32 20.25 4.70 0.08
C SER A 32 21.44 5.20 -0.73
N PHE A 33 21.25 6.23 -1.57
CA PHE A 33 22.29 6.68 -2.50
C PHE A 33 22.94 8.00 -2.12
N PHE A 34 22.27 8.83 -1.32
CA PHE A 34 22.74 10.17 -0.98
C PHE A 34 22.95 10.39 0.53
N GLY A 35 22.62 9.40 1.37
CA GLY A 35 22.79 9.49 2.82
C GLY A 35 21.94 10.61 3.46
N ARG A 36 20.74 10.87 2.91
CA ARG A 36 19.86 11.97 3.36
C ARG A 36 18.56 11.46 3.96
N GLY A 37 18.01 12.26 4.88
CA GLY A 37 16.71 12.01 5.49
C GLY A 37 16.75 10.99 6.62
N ALA A 38 15.59 10.74 7.23
CA ALA A 38 15.45 9.86 8.39
C ALA A 38 15.91 8.42 8.10
N GLU A 39 15.71 7.95 6.88
CA GLU A 39 16.07 6.60 6.46
C GLU A 39 17.59 6.37 6.40
N ALA A 40 18.39 7.41 6.19
CA ALA A 40 19.84 7.30 6.20
C ALA A 40 20.39 6.83 7.56
N ILE A 41 19.66 7.11 8.65
CA ILE A 41 19.99 6.63 9.99
C ILE A 41 19.87 5.11 10.04
N LEU A 42 18.79 4.55 9.50
CA LEU A 42 18.58 3.10 9.43
C LEU A 42 19.62 2.40 8.55
N LEU A 43 19.92 3.01 7.40
CA LEU A 43 20.81 2.44 6.39
C LEU A 43 22.29 2.53 6.77
N ALA A 44 22.66 3.41 7.70
CA ALA A 44 24.02 3.45 8.24
C ALA A 44 24.38 2.15 8.99
N ASP A 45 23.43 1.62 9.75
CA ASP A 45 23.60 0.39 10.54
C ASP A 45 23.24 -0.87 9.75
N ALA A 46 22.29 -0.77 8.81
CA ALA A 46 21.78 -1.90 8.04
C ALA A 46 21.59 -1.57 6.54
N PRO A 47 22.67 -1.30 5.78
CA PRO A 47 22.55 -0.81 4.39
C PRO A 47 21.80 -1.77 3.46
N GLY A 48 21.80 -3.07 3.74
CA GLY A 48 21.05 -4.07 2.98
C GLY A 48 19.53 -3.91 3.05
N THR A 49 18.98 -3.22 4.05
CA THR A 49 17.51 -3.00 4.15
C THR A 49 16.99 -2.06 3.08
N GLY A 50 17.85 -1.24 2.47
CA GLY A 50 17.47 -0.34 1.37
C GLY A 50 16.89 -1.06 0.16
N ILE A 51 17.31 -2.31 -0.09
CA ILE A 51 16.69 -3.15 -1.13
C ILE A 51 15.22 -3.36 -0.83
N GLY A 52 14.89 -3.74 0.41
CA GLY A 52 13.51 -3.99 0.83
C GLY A 52 12.64 -2.74 0.77
N PHE A 53 13.18 -1.57 1.14
CA PHE A 53 12.45 -0.29 1.05
C PHE A 53 12.15 0.08 -0.41
N ILE A 54 13.18 0.10 -1.26
CA ILE A 54 13.04 0.41 -2.69
C ILE A 54 12.09 -0.55 -3.39
N GLU A 55 12.19 -1.86 -3.12
CA GLU A 55 11.30 -2.86 -3.71
C GLU A 55 9.85 -2.68 -3.22
N ALA A 56 9.63 -2.42 -1.93
CA ALA A 56 8.30 -2.23 -1.38
C ALA A 56 7.60 -1.01 -2.00
N HIS A 57 8.24 0.16 -1.99
CA HIS A 57 7.65 1.38 -2.55
C HIS A 57 7.62 1.33 -4.09
N GLY A 58 8.66 0.79 -4.74
CA GLY A 58 8.72 0.62 -6.18
C GLY A 58 7.59 -0.27 -6.71
N LEU A 59 7.37 -1.44 -6.12
CA LEU A 59 6.28 -2.34 -6.50
C LEU A 59 4.91 -1.73 -6.20
N ALA A 60 4.75 -1.04 -5.07
CA ALA A 60 3.50 -0.32 -4.76
C ALA A 60 3.21 0.77 -5.81
N LEU A 61 4.23 1.48 -6.29
CA LEU A 61 4.09 2.49 -7.34
C LEU A 61 3.65 1.86 -8.66
N ILE A 62 4.32 0.78 -9.07
CA ILE A 62 3.97 0.03 -10.29
C ILE A 62 2.53 -0.44 -10.21
N ILE A 63 2.13 -1.07 -9.10
CA ILE A 63 0.76 -1.55 -8.89
C ILE A 63 -0.24 -0.39 -8.98
N GLY A 64 0.02 0.71 -8.28
CA GLY A 64 -0.85 1.89 -8.31
C GLY A 64 -1.02 2.46 -9.73
N VAL A 65 0.08 2.62 -10.47
CA VAL A 65 0.06 3.09 -11.86
C VAL A 65 -0.68 2.10 -12.76
N THR A 66 -0.42 0.80 -12.66
CA THR A 66 -1.13 -0.22 -13.45
C THR A 66 -2.63 -0.15 -13.18
N LEU A 67 -3.05 -0.12 -11.92
CA LEU A 67 -4.47 -0.05 -11.56
C LEU A 67 -5.14 1.25 -12.01
N SER A 68 -4.39 2.34 -12.11
CA SER A 68 -4.90 3.61 -12.65
C SER A 68 -5.27 3.52 -14.14
N ARG A 69 -4.75 2.54 -14.89
CA ARG A 69 -4.92 2.42 -16.35
C ARG A 69 -5.81 1.28 -16.80
N ILE A 70 -5.90 0.20 -16.03
CA ILE A 70 -6.66 -0.99 -16.45
C ILE A 70 -8.18 -0.80 -16.36
N ALA A 71 -8.90 -1.62 -17.12
CA ALA A 71 -10.34 -1.75 -17.01
C ALA A 71 -10.75 -2.38 -15.67
N TYR A 72 -11.89 -1.93 -15.14
CA TYR A 72 -12.41 -2.46 -13.90
C TYR A 72 -12.77 -3.94 -14.03
N SER A 73 -12.30 -4.73 -13.07
CA SER A 73 -12.70 -6.11 -12.82
C SER A 73 -12.87 -6.30 -11.32
N ARG A 74 -13.81 -7.17 -10.94
CA ARG A 74 -14.08 -7.50 -9.53
C ARG A 74 -12.91 -8.21 -8.86
N THR A 75 -12.14 -8.99 -9.63
CA THR A 75 -10.98 -9.74 -9.14
C THR A 75 -9.90 -8.83 -8.56
N TRP A 76 -9.84 -7.57 -9.00
CA TRP A 76 -8.90 -6.59 -8.46
C TRP A 76 -9.12 -6.28 -6.99
N HIS A 77 -10.34 -6.44 -6.45
CA HIS A 77 -10.55 -6.26 -5.02
C HIS A 77 -9.83 -7.32 -4.19
N ALA A 78 -9.77 -8.58 -4.66
CA ALA A 78 -9.06 -9.64 -3.94
C ALA A 78 -7.54 -9.40 -3.97
N PHE A 79 -7.03 -9.05 -5.15
CA PHE A 79 -5.64 -8.67 -5.33
C PHE A 79 -5.24 -7.49 -4.44
N LEU A 80 -6.04 -6.41 -4.43
CA LEU A 80 -5.76 -5.23 -3.62
C LEU A 80 -5.87 -5.48 -2.12
N ALA A 81 -6.83 -6.31 -1.69
CA ALA A 81 -6.88 -6.75 -0.29
C ALA A 81 -5.60 -7.50 0.10
N ALA A 82 -5.08 -8.37 -0.77
CA ALA A 82 -3.83 -9.08 -0.52
C ALA A 82 -2.60 -8.14 -0.48
N VAL A 83 -2.51 -7.19 -1.42
CA VAL A 83 -1.46 -6.16 -1.44
C VAL A 83 -1.47 -5.38 -0.13
N HIS A 84 -2.63 -4.87 0.29
CA HIS A 84 -2.72 -4.10 1.53
C HIS A 84 -2.50 -4.92 2.79
N MET A 85 -2.93 -6.19 2.80
CA MET A 85 -2.66 -7.08 3.90
C MET A 85 -1.16 -7.30 4.06
N LEU A 86 -0.45 -7.53 2.96
CA LEU A 86 1.00 -7.69 2.96
C LEU A 86 1.70 -6.43 3.46
N LEU A 87 1.40 -5.26 2.87
CA LEU A 87 2.05 -3.99 3.23
C LEU A 87 1.72 -3.57 4.67
N GLY A 88 0.46 -3.66 5.09
CA GLY A 88 0.05 -3.33 6.46
C GLY A 88 0.66 -4.26 7.50
N THR A 89 0.75 -5.57 7.20
CA THR A 89 1.41 -6.53 8.09
C THR A 89 2.91 -6.29 8.14
N ALA A 90 3.55 -5.98 7.01
CA ALA A 90 4.96 -5.61 6.99
C ALA A 90 5.24 -4.40 7.88
N ASN A 91 4.40 -3.36 7.84
CA ASN A 91 4.54 -2.22 8.75
C ASN A 91 4.51 -2.65 10.23
N LEU A 92 3.63 -3.57 10.61
CA LEU A 92 3.56 -4.06 11.99
C LEU A 92 4.77 -4.92 12.38
N LEU A 93 5.21 -5.83 11.49
CA LEU A 93 6.35 -6.71 11.75
C LEU A 93 7.67 -5.95 11.81
N PHE A 94 7.81 -4.88 11.03
CA PHE A 94 8.99 -4.05 10.94
C PHE A 94 8.83 -2.69 11.63
N TRP A 95 7.93 -2.61 12.63
CA TRP A 95 7.55 -1.36 13.30
C TRP A 95 8.73 -0.57 13.89
N GLN A 96 9.81 -1.28 14.28
CA GLN A 96 11.04 -0.67 14.79
C GLN A 96 11.68 0.31 13.82
N PHE A 97 11.51 0.14 12.49
CA PHE A 97 12.00 1.12 11.52
C PHE A 97 11.33 2.48 11.67
N PHE A 98 10.02 2.53 11.97
CA PHE A 98 9.33 3.80 12.21
C PHE A 98 9.79 4.49 13.50
N ILE A 99 10.15 3.71 14.52
CA ILE A 99 10.71 4.24 15.78
C ILE A 99 12.11 4.79 15.53
N ALA A 100 12.99 4.00 14.93
CA ALA A 100 14.39 4.36 14.75
C ALA A 100 14.60 5.52 13.76
N ALA A 101 13.71 5.67 12.77
CA ALA A 101 13.68 6.84 11.88
C ALA A 101 12.83 8.02 12.41
N ASP A 102 12.26 7.94 13.62
CA ASP A 102 11.41 8.99 14.22
C ASP A 102 10.26 9.46 13.32
N VAL A 103 9.59 8.51 12.66
CA VAL A 103 8.48 8.76 11.71
C VAL A 103 7.20 8.02 12.12
N LEU A 104 6.96 7.92 13.43
CA LEU A 104 5.81 7.20 14.00
C LEU A 104 4.45 7.66 13.44
N VAL A 105 4.29 8.97 13.19
CA VAL A 105 3.05 9.50 12.59
C VAL A 105 2.81 8.89 11.20
N VAL A 106 3.86 8.78 10.37
CA VAL A 106 3.78 8.12 9.07
C VAL A 106 3.44 6.65 9.24
N GLY A 107 4.09 5.96 10.20
CA GLY A 107 3.81 4.57 10.54
C GLY A 107 2.34 4.34 10.91
N TYR A 108 1.77 5.15 11.80
CA TYR A 108 0.35 5.04 12.20
C TYR A 108 -0.60 5.26 11.02
N VAL A 109 -0.40 6.35 10.27
CA VAL A 109 -1.30 6.75 9.18
C VAL A 109 -1.29 5.71 8.05
N THR A 110 -0.10 5.28 7.61
CA THR A 110 0.03 4.31 6.51
C THR A 110 -0.48 2.93 6.88
N THR A 111 -0.19 2.46 8.09
CA THR A 111 -0.68 1.17 8.60
C THR A 111 -2.20 1.16 8.72
N ALA A 112 -2.78 2.22 9.31
CA ALA A 112 -4.24 2.35 9.39
C ALA A 112 -4.88 2.38 8.00
N ALA A 113 -4.31 3.15 7.06
CA ALA A 113 -4.79 3.21 5.68
C ALA A 113 -4.77 1.83 5.00
N HIS A 114 -3.70 1.04 5.17
CA HIS A 114 -3.63 -0.31 4.64
C HIS A 114 -4.77 -1.20 5.15
N PHE A 115 -4.98 -1.28 6.46
CA PHE A 115 -6.06 -2.12 7.00
C PHE A 115 -7.45 -1.60 6.65
N LEU A 116 -7.65 -0.28 6.52
CA LEU A 116 -8.90 0.27 5.99
C LEU A 116 -9.16 -0.18 4.54
N PHE A 117 -8.14 -0.16 3.68
CA PHE A 117 -8.28 -0.67 2.30
C PHE A 117 -8.52 -2.18 2.26
N VAL A 118 -7.88 -2.97 3.14
CA VAL A 118 -8.21 -4.41 3.30
C VAL A 118 -9.70 -4.58 3.56
N VAL A 119 -10.23 -3.92 4.60
CA VAL A 119 -11.63 -4.03 5.01
C VAL A 119 -12.55 -3.58 3.87
N ALA A 120 -12.25 -2.45 3.23
CA ALA A 120 -13.05 -1.92 2.13
C ALA A 120 -13.12 -2.88 0.93
N HIS A 121 -11.99 -3.49 0.55
CA HIS A 121 -11.94 -4.43 -0.56
C HIS A 121 -12.61 -5.77 -0.25
N LEU A 122 -12.45 -6.30 0.96
CA LEU A 122 -13.15 -7.49 1.41
C LEU A 122 -14.67 -7.25 1.49
N ALA A 123 -15.10 -6.07 1.96
CA ALA A 123 -16.51 -5.69 1.98
C ALA A 123 -17.07 -5.57 0.56
N ALA A 124 -16.32 -5.00 -0.39
CA ALA A 124 -16.71 -4.93 -1.79
C ALA A 124 -16.91 -6.33 -2.40
N LEU A 125 -15.99 -7.28 -2.12
CA LEU A 125 -16.11 -8.68 -2.55
C LEU A 125 -17.34 -9.35 -1.92
N ALA A 126 -17.46 -9.33 -0.59
CA ALA A 126 -18.54 -9.99 0.12
C ALA A 126 -19.92 -9.43 -0.26
N GLY A 127 -20.03 -8.11 -0.44
CA GLY A 127 -21.26 -7.46 -0.87
C GLY A 127 -21.69 -7.83 -2.29
N THR A 128 -20.77 -8.25 -3.16
CA THR A 128 -21.11 -8.77 -4.49
C THR A 128 -21.52 -10.23 -4.48
N ALA A 129 -20.89 -11.07 -3.65
CA ALA A 129 -21.28 -12.48 -3.49
C ALA A 129 -22.72 -12.63 -3.00
N ARG A 130 -23.15 -11.79 -2.04
CA ARG A 130 -24.53 -11.79 -1.53
C ARG A 130 -25.57 -11.41 -2.59
N LEU A 131 -25.25 -10.46 -3.46
CA LEU A 131 -26.14 -10.05 -4.56
C LEU A 131 -26.26 -11.15 -5.63
N ALA A 132 -25.20 -11.91 -5.89
CA ALA A 132 -25.23 -13.03 -6.83
C ALA A 132 -26.01 -14.25 -6.30
N ALA A 133 -26.04 -14.44 -4.98
CA ALA A 133 -26.70 -15.56 -4.32
C ALA A 133 -28.19 -15.32 -3.97
N SER A 134 -28.71 -14.09 -4.16
CA SER A 134 -30.12 -13.80 -3.92
C SER A 134 -31.00 -14.34 -5.07
N PRO A 135 -32.07 -15.10 -4.80
CA PRO A 135 -33.00 -15.56 -5.84
C PRO A 135 -33.63 -14.36 -6.55
N ARG A 136 -33.71 -14.43 -7.89
CA ARG A 136 -34.44 -13.44 -8.70
C ARG A 136 -35.94 -13.66 -8.61
#